data_AF-A0A8T0RPY3-F1
#
_entry.id   AF-A0A8T0RPY3-F1
#
_cell.length_a   1.000
_cell.length_b   1.000
_cell.length_c   1.000
_cell.angle_alpha   90.00
_cell.angle_beta   90.00
_cell.angle_gamma   90.00
#
_symmetry.space_group_name_H-M   'P 1'
#
loop_
_entity.id
_entity.type
_entity.pdbx_description
1 polymer ?
#
loop_
_entity_poly.entity_id
_entity_poly.type
_entity_poly.pdbx_seq_one_letter_code
_entity_poly.pdbx_strand_id
1 'polypeptide(L)'
;MADASPRTETSTDDTDDNHGLEPGTGALVVASDSSDRSKDKHEDQKTLRRLAQNREAARKSRLRKKAYVQQLENSRLKLTQLEQELQRARQQGIFISSSVDQSHSMSGNGALAFDMEYARWLEEHNRQISELRAGVTAHASDSDLRSVVDKIMSHYDEIFRLKGNAAKADVFHVLSGMWKTPAERCFLWLGGFRPSEVLKLLSTQLEPLTEQQLSGISNLQQSSQQAEDALSQGMEALQQSLAETLAGSLSSSGSTGNVANYMGQMAMAMGKLGTLENFLRQADNLRLQTLQQMQRILTTRQAARALLVISDYSSRLRALSSLWLARPKE
;
A
#
# COMPACT_ATOMS: atom_id res chain seq x y z
N MET A 1 19.55 -5.76 40.69
CA MET A 1 20.80 -5.69 39.90
C MET A 1 20.43 -4.94 38.62
N ALA A 2 20.63 -3.61 38.56
CA ALA A 2 21.89 -2.95 38.19
C ALA A 2 22.27 -3.31 36.73
N ASP A 3 22.51 -2.42 35.77
CA ASP A 3 22.77 -0.97 35.79
C ASP A 3 22.73 -0.39 34.35
N ALA A 4 22.57 0.93 34.29
CA ALA A 4 23.10 1.93 33.35
C ALA A 4 22.84 1.91 31.82
N SER A 5 22.11 2.95 31.39
CA SER A 5 22.28 3.65 30.09
C SER A 5 23.57 4.47 30.05
N PRO A 6 24.20 4.68 28.88
CA PRO A 6 25.25 5.68 28.74
C PRO A 6 24.67 7.07 28.45
N ARG A 7 25.09 8.02 29.29
CA ARG A 7 24.93 9.47 29.14
C ARG A 7 26.09 10.01 28.30
N THR A 8 25.79 10.88 27.35
CA THR A 8 26.79 11.70 26.65
C THR A 8 27.09 12.95 27.46
N GLU A 9 28.37 13.11 27.77
CA GLU A 9 28.98 14.26 28.43
C GLU A 9 29.25 15.36 27.39
N THR A 10 28.88 16.60 27.70
CA THR A 10 29.45 17.78 27.05
C THR A 10 29.99 18.70 28.14
N SER A 11 31.31 18.76 28.15
CA SER A 11 32.18 19.66 28.89
C SER A 11 31.83 21.12 28.64
N THR A 12 31.81 21.92 29.70
CA THR A 12 32.18 23.34 29.62
C THR A 12 32.80 23.72 30.96
N ASP A 13 34.11 23.89 30.92
CA ASP A 13 34.92 24.56 31.92
C ASP A 13 34.70 26.07 31.81
N ASP A 14 34.63 26.74 32.96
CA ASP A 14 35.09 28.11 33.21
C ASP A 14 34.61 28.52 34.61
N THR A 15 35.52 28.33 35.56
CA THR A 15 35.61 28.92 36.89
C THR A 15 35.54 30.45 36.85
N ASP A 16 34.81 31.07 37.79
CA ASP A 16 35.43 32.11 38.63
C ASP A 16 34.66 32.29 39.95
N ASP A 17 35.41 32.15 41.05
CA ASP A 17 35.01 32.33 42.43
C ASP A 17 35.10 33.81 42.81
N ASN A 18 34.15 34.35 43.59
CA ASN A 18 34.53 35.36 44.57
C ASN A 18 33.55 35.39 45.76
N HIS A 19 33.98 34.79 46.86
CA HIS A 19 33.40 34.97 48.19
C HIS A 19 34.07 36.15 48.90
N GLY A 20 33.26 36.88 49.66
CA GLY A 20 33.57 38.22 50.14
C GLY A 20 34.61 38.34 51.23
N LEU A 21 34.93 39.59 51.57
CA LEU A 21 35.62 39.99 52.80
C LEU A 21 35.21 41.42 53.20
N GLU A 22 35.01 41.59 54.51
CA GLU A 22 34.92 42.81 55.32
C GLU A 22 35.76 42.52 56.59
N PRO A 23 36.13 43.49 57.45
CA PRO A 23 36.50 44.91 57.24
C PRO A 23 37.82 45.30 57.97
N GLY A 24 38.32 46.53 57.78
CA GLY A 24 39.47 47.05 58.55
C GLY A 24 39.85 48.52 58.34
N THR A 25 39.46 49.35 59.31
CA THR A 25 39.81 50.74 59.70
C THR A 25 41.08 51.44 59.19
N GLY A 26 40.98 52.75 58.91
CA GLY A 26 42.09 53.72 58.94
C GLY A 26 41.68 55.14 58.49
N ALA A 27 41.89 56.15 59.35
CA ALA A 27 41.37 57.52 59.24
C ALA A 27 42.28 58.52 58.48
N LEU A 28 41.70 59.71 58.17
CA LEU A 28 42.22 61.06 57.86
C LEU A 28 41.85 61.57 56.43
N VAL A 29 40.90 62.51 56.30
CA VAL A 29 40.98 64.00 56.44
C VAL A 29 41.17 64.70 55.08
N VAL A 30 40.14 65.50 54.74
CA VAL A 30 40.14 66.79 53.99
C VAL A 30 39.84 66.83 52.47
N ALA A 31 38.92 67.78 52.21
CA ALA A 31 38.68 68.59 51.01
C ALA A 31 37.74 68.06 49.92
N SER A 32 36.58 68.74 49.85
CA SER A 32 35.92 69.27 48.64
C SER A 32 35.80 68.37 47.40
N ASP A 33 34.56 67.99 47.05
CA ASP A 33 33.92 68.50 45.83
C ASP A 33 32.41 68.19 45.83
N SER A 34 31.57 69.17 45.54
CA SER A 34 30.10 69.02 45.53
C SER A 34 29.55 68.43 44.23
N SER A 35 30.34 67.61 43.53
CA SER A 35 30.02 67.06 42.20
C SER A 35 29.57 65.59 42.24
N ASP A 36 29.94 64.82 43.27
CA ASP A 36 29.79 63.35 43.26
C ASP A 36 28.38 62.84 43.58
N ARG A 37 27.58 63.57 44.38
CA ARG A 37 26.20 63.16 44.74
C ARG A 37 25.22 63.17 43.57
N SER A 38 25.60 63.77 42.43
CA SER A 38 24.76 63.86 41.23
C SER A 38 24.98 62.70 40.25
N LYS A 39 26.22 62.19 40.15
CA LYS A 39 26.56 60.99 39.38
C LYS A 39 26.06 59.73 40.06
N ASP A 40 26.24 59.64 41.37
CA ASP A 40 25.83 58.47 42.18
C ASP A 40 24.30 58.27 42.13
N LYS A 41 23.52 59.37 42.27
CA LYS A 41 22.06 59.36 42.08
C LYS A 41 21.62 58.96 40.67
N HIS A 42 22.38 59.32 39.64
CA HIS A 42 22.05 59.00 38.25
C HIS A 42 22.39 57.53 37.91
N GLU A 43 23.46 56.99 38.47
CA GLU A 43 23.80 55.56 38.39
C GLU A 43 22.79 54.69 39.17
N ASP A 44 22.38 55.12 40.37
CA ASP A 44 21.31 54.48 41.14
C ASP A 44 19.98 54.48 40.37
N GLN A 45 19.62 55.60 39.75
CA GLN A 45 18.38 55.70 38.97
C GLN A 45 18.43 54.83 37.71
N LYS A 46 19.60 54.69 37.06
CA LYS A 46 19.82 53.78 35.93
C LYS A 46 19.75 52.31 36.36
N THR A 47 20.30 51.99 37.52
CA THR A 47 20.26 50.64 38.11
C THR A 47 18.84 50.23 38.50
N LEU A 48 18.07 51.14 39.11
CA LEU A 48 16.65 50.92 39.42
C LEU A 48 15.81 50.69 38.16
N ARG A 49 16.07 51.42 37.06
CA ARG A 49 15.41 51.19 35.77
C ARG A 49 15.74 49.82 35.17
N ARG A 50 17.00 49.39 35.22
CA ARG A 50 17.41 48.05 34.76
C ARG A 50 16.75 46.94 35.58
N LEU A 51 16.69 47.09 36.91
CA LEU A 51 16.00 46.14 37.79
C LEU A 51 14.49 46.06 37.48
N ALA A 52 13.83 47.19 37.23
CA ALA A 52 12.43 47.21 36.83
C ALA A 52 12.20 46.49 35.48
N GLN A 53 13.04 46.74 34.48
CA GLN A 53 12.99 46.06 33.19
C GLN A 53 13.26 44.55 33.31
N ASN A 54 14.23 44.15 34.14
CA ASN A 54 14.52 42.74 34.40
C ASN A 54 13.33 42.03 35.08
N ARG A 55 12.69 42.69 36.06
CA ARG A 55 11.46 42.18 36.69
C ARG A 55 10.32 42.02 35.68
N GLU A 56 10.16 42.96 34.76
CA GLU A 56 9.14 42.89 33.71
C GLU A 56 9.45 41.80 32.67
N ALA A 57 10.71 41.68 32.26
CA ALA A 57 11.19 40.62 31.36
C ALA A 57 11.01 39.23 31.98
N ALA A 58 11.32 39.07 33.27
CA ALA A 58 11.09 37.84 34.01
C ALA A 58 9.60 37.47 34.08
N ARG A 59 8.71 38.45 34.31
CA ARG A 59 7.24 38.23 34.27
C ARG A 59 6.78 37.79 32.87
N LYS A 60 7.21 38.47 31.81
CA LYS A 60 6.87 38.10 30.42
C LYS A 60 7.39 36.71 30.06
N SER A 61 8.61 36.37 30.47
CA SER A 61 9.19 35.03 30.26
C SER A 61 8.38 33.94 30.97
N ARG A 62 8.01 34.16 32.24
CA ARG A 62 7.15 33.24 33.00
C ARG A 62 5.79 33.05 32.33
N LEU A 63 5.18 34.12 31.84
CA LEU A 63 3.88 34.04 31.17
C LEU A 63 3.95 33.24 29.87
N ARG A 64 5.00 33.45 29.06
CA ARG A 64 5.23 32.67 27.83
C ARG A 64 5.48 31.20 28.13
N LYS A 65 6.31 30.90 29.14
CA LYS A 65 6.54 29.51 29.59
C LYS A 65 5.25 28.86 30.07
N LYS A 66 4.41 29.58 30.83
CA LYS A 66 3.12 29.07 31.29
C LYS A 66 2.17 28.77 30.12
N ALA A 67 2.09 29.66 29.13
CA ALA A 67 1.27 29.43 27.94
C ALA A 67 1.78 28.23 27.11
N TYR A 68 3.10 28.07 27.00
CA TYR A 68 3.70 26.94 26.29
C TYR A 68 3.44 25.60 27.00
N VAL A 69 3.57 25.56 28.33
CA VAL A 69 3.24 24.37 29.12
C VAL A 69 1.76 24.00 28.98
N GLN A 70 0.86 24.98 29.03
CA GLN A 70 -0.57 24.75 28.83
C GLN A 70 -0.87 24.21 27.43
N GLN A 71 -0.16 24.68 26.40
CA GLN A 71 -0.28 24.16 25.05
C GLN A 71 0.20 22.70 24.95
N LEU A 72 1.27 22.34 25.65
CA LEU A 72 1.77 20.96 25.73
C LEU A 72 0.81 20.03 26.47
N GLU A 73 0.15 20.51 27.53
CA GLU A 73 -0.88 19.73 28.24
C GLU A 73 -2.10 19.48 27.33
N ASN A 74 -2.54 20.50 26.59
CA ASN A 74 -3.62 20.36 25.61
C ASN A 74 -3.26 19.41 24.47
N SER A 75 -2.04 19.47 23.94
CA SER A 75 -1.60 18.56 22.87
C SER A 75 -1.50 17.12 23.36
N ARG A 76 -0.99 16.91 24.57
CA ARG A 76 -0.94 15.59 25.22
C ARG A 76 -2.33 14.99 25.39
N LEU A 77 -3.31 15.75 25.88
CA LEU A 77 -4.70 15.27 26.03
C LEU A 77 -5.31 14.89 24.68
N LYS A 78 -5.10 15.70 23.65
CA LYS A 78 -5.57 15.41 22.28
C LYS A 78 -4.92 14.12 21.73
N LEU A 79 -3.65 13.90 22.02
CA LEU A 79 -2.93 12.70 21.59
C LEU A 79 -3.49 11.45 22.26
N THR A 80 -3.74 11.50 23.58
CA THR A 80 -4.40 10.41 24.31
C THR A 80 -5.81 10.11 23.77
N GLN A 81 -6.57 11.14 23.40
CA GLN A 81 -7.89 10.94 22.79
C GLN A 81 -7.79 10.23 21.43
N LEU A 82 -6.86 10.66 20.57
CA LEU A 82 -6.63 10.02 19.27
C LEU A 82 -6.17 8.57 19.41
N GLU A 83 -5.32 8.26 20.40
CA GLU A 83 -4.89 6.88 20.69
C GLU A 83 -6.07 5.99 21.11
N GLN A 84 -6.99 6.51 21.93
CA GLN A 84 -8.20 5.78 22.33
C GLN A 84 -9.17 5.56 21.15
N GLU A 85 -9.36 6.58 20.31
CA GLU A 85 -10.17 6.45 19.09
C GLU A 85 -9.57 5.42 18.13
N LEU A 86 -8.25 5.41 17.98
CA LEU A 86 -7.52 4.45 17.14
C LEU A 86 -7.63 3.02 17.70
N GLN A 87 -7.52 2.83 19.01
CA GLN A 87 -7.76 1.53 19.65
C GLN A 87 -9.21 1.06 19.48
N ARG A 88 -10.18 1.97 19.59
CA ARG A 88 -11.59 1.65 19.36
C ARG A 88 -11.86 1.26 17.90
N ALA A 89 -11.27 1.97 16.93
CA ALA A 89 -11.37 1.65 15.51
C ALA A 89 -10.74 0.28 15.18
N ARG A 90 -9.62 -0.07 15.84
CA ARG A 90 -9.00 -1.41 15.73
C ARG A 90 -9.88 -2.52 16.29
N GLN A 91 -10.55 -2.30 17.41
CA GLN A 91 -11.47 -3.29 18.02
C GLN A 91 -12.77 -3.47 17.21
N GLN A 92 -13.19 -2.45 16.47
CA GLN A 92 -14.37 -2.51 15.58
C GLN A 92 -14.08 -3.15 14.21
N GLY A 93 -12.89 -3.72 13.99
CA GLY A 93 -12.56 -4.43 12.75
C GLY A 93 -12.32 -3.52 11.53
N ILE A 94 -12.13 -2.22 11.71
CA ILE A 94 -11.80 -1.24 10.64
C ILE A 94 -10.29 -1.25 10.37
N PHE A 95 -9.67 -2.42 10.35
CA PHE A 95 -8.26 -2.60 9.98
C PHE A 95 -8.13 -3.83 9.09
N ILE A 96 -8.54 -3.66 7.83
CA ILE A 96 -7.89 -4.37 6.73
C ILE A 96 -6.52 -3.69 6.54
N SER A 97 -5.48 -4.52 6.58
CA SER A 97 -4.07 -4.21 6.36
C SER A 97 -3.84 -3.12 5.29
N SER A 98 -3.00 -2.13 5.61
CA SER A 98 -2.30 -1.23 4.70
C SER A 98 -3.17 -0.51 3.64
N SER A 99 -3.75 0.63 3.98
CA SER A 99 -4.31 1.58 3.01
C SER A 99 -4.09 3.00 3.52
N VAL A 100 -3.31 3.74 2.75
CA VAL A 100 -3.14 5.19 2.85
C VAL A 100 -4.49 5.84 2.50
N ASP A 101 -4.89 6.82 3.33
CA ASP A 101 -5.90 7.86 3.13
C ASP A 101 -7.21 7.50 2.38
N GLN A 102 -8.24 7.13 3.15
CA GLN A 102 -9.63 7.27 2.71
C GLN A 102 -10.11 8.71 2.95
N SER A 103 -9.91 9.57 1.96
CA SER A 103 -10.71 10.77 1.78
C SER A 103 -11.69 10.55 0.61
N HIS A 104 -12.98 10.51 0.93
CA HIS A 104 -14.14 10.71 0.07
C HIS A 104 -13.90 10.71 -1.46
N SER A 105 -14.08 9.56 -2.09
CA SER A 105 -14.32 9.45 -3.53
C SER A 105 -15.33 8.35 -3.79
N MET A 106 -16.36 8.65 -4.59
CA MET A 106 -17.37 7.69 -5.06
C MET A 106 -16.78 6.49 -5.83
N SER A 107 -15.47 6.51 -6.13
CA SER A 107 -14.71 5.39 -6.72
C SER A 107 -14.44 4.25 -5.73
N GLY A 108 -14.36 4.52 -4.42
CA GLY A 108 -14.08 3.49 -3.40
C GLY A 108 -15.17 2.43 -3.24
N ASN A 109 -16.39 2.70 -3.74
CA ASN A 109 -17.49 1.74 -3.69
C ASN A 109 -17.34 0.61 -4.73
N GLY A 110 -16.68 0.87 -5.88
CA GLY A 110 -16.53 -0.11 -6.96
C GLY A 110 -15.58 -1.25 -6.61
N ALA A 111 -14.43 -0.92 -6.00
CA ALA A 111 -13.44 -1.91 -5.55
C ALA A 111 -14.00 -2.84 -4.47
N LEU A 112 -14.65 -2.28 -3.44
CA LEU A 112 -15.29 -3.07 -2.38
C LEU A 112 -16.46 -3.93 -2.91
N ALA A 113 -17.26 -3.39 -3.84
CA ALA A 113 -18.32 -4.16 -4.47
C ALA A 113 -17.75 -5.35 -5.26
N PHE A 114 -16.68 -5.14 -6.02
CA PHE A 114 -16.01 -6.22 -6.74
C PHE A 114 -15.43 -7.28 -5.80
N ASP A 115 -14.81 -6.89 -4.69
CA ASP A 115 -14.26 -7.84 -3.71
C ASP A 115 -15.36 -8.74 -3.11
N MET A 116 -16.53 -8.17 -2.82
CA MET A 116 -17.70 -8.94 -2.36
C MET A 116 -18.23 -9.89 -3.44
N GLU A 117 -18.37 -9.44 -4.69
CA GLU A 117 -18.80 -10.31 -5.79
C GLU A 117 -17.78 -11.42 -6.05
N TYR A 118 -16.49 -11.11 -5.98
CA TYR A 118 -15.42 -12.11 -6.12
C TYR A 118 -15.47 -13.15 -5.01
N ALA A 119 -15.70 -12.74 -3.76
CA ALA A 119 -15.83 -13.66 -2.63
C ALA A 119 -17.00 -14.64 -2.85
N ARG A 120 -18.18 -14.14 -3.25
CA ARG A 120 -19.34 -15.00 -3.59
C ARG A 120 -19.06 -15.91 -4.77
N TRP A 121 -18.42 -15.39 -5.81
CA TRP A 121 -18.00 -16.18 -6.96
C TRP A 121 -17.07 -17.33 -6.55
N LEU A 122 -16.13 -17.06 -5.64
CA LEU A 122 -15.17 -18.05 -5.14
C LEU A 122 -15.85 -19.14 -4.31
N GLU A 123 -16.82 -18.79 -3.46
CA GLU A 123 -17.63 -19.75 -2.71
C GLU A 123 -18.36 -20.70 -3.65
N GLU A 124 -19.05 -20.16 -4.67
CA GLU A 124 -19.75 -20.96 -5.66
C GLU A 124 -18.79 -21.80 -6.51
N HIS A 125 -17.62 -21.26 -6.87
CA HIS A 125 -16.58 -22.01 -7.57
C HIS A 125 -16.12 -23.21 -6.73
N ASN A 126 -15.86 -23.03 -5.42
CA ASN A 126 -15.47 -24.12 -4.53
C ASN A 126 -16.58 -25.17 -4.41
N ARG A 127 -17.86 -24.76 -4.41
CA ARG A 127 -19.01 -25.69 -4.42
C ARG A 127 -19.02 -26.54 -5.68
N GLN A 128 -18.89 -25.92 -6.86
CA GLN A 128 -18.88 -26.61 -8.15
C GLN A 128 -17.67 -27.53 -8.31
N ILE A 129 -16.48 -27.12 -7.84
CA ILE A 129 -15.28 -27.95 -7.79
C ILE A 129 -15.47 -29.15 -6.86
N SER A 130 -16.14 -28.98 -5.72
CA SER A 130 -16.46 -30.11 -4.83
C SER A 130 -17.43 -31.10 -5.49
N GLU A 131 -18.45 -30.60 -6.20
CA GLU A 131 -19.38 -31.41 -6.99
C GLU A 131 -18.64 -32.19 -8.08
N LEU A 132 -17.75 -31.51 -8.84
CA LEU A 132 -16.93 -32.14 -9.87
C LEU A 132 -16.02 -33.23 -9.30
N ARG A 133 -15.36 -32.95 -8.16
CA ARG A 133 -14.50 -33.92 -7.48
C ARG A 133 -15.29 -35.16 -7.07
N ALA A 134 -16.45 -34.98 -6.45
CA ALA A 134 -17.34 -36.09 -6.07
C ALA A 134 -17.76 -36.91 -7.30
N GLY A 135 -18.15 -36.25 -8.39
CA GLY A 135 -18.50 -36.92 -9.65
C GLY A 135 -17.35 -37.72 -10.26
N VAL A 136 -16.14 -37.17 -10.26
CA VAL A 136 -14.93 -37.87 -10.75
C VAL A 136 -14.62 -39.10 -9.88
N THR A 137 -14.66 -38.97 -8.55
CA THR A 137 -14.40 -40.07 -7.61
C THR A 137 -15.47 -41.16 -7.66
N ALA A 138 -16.74 -40.79 -7.84
CA ALA A 138 -17.85 -41.74 -7.97
C ALA A 138 -17.94 -42.38 -9.37
N HIS A 139 -17.00 -42.09 -10.27
CA HIS A 139 -17.03 -42.54 -11.67
C HIS A 139 -18.35 -42.21 -12.37
N ALA A 140 -18.86 -40.99 -12.16
CA ALA A 140 -20.06 -40.51 -12.82
C ALA A 140 -19.93 -40.58 -14.35
N SER A 141 -21.09 -40.65 -15.01
CA SER A 141 -21.17 -40.74 -16.47
C SER A 141 -20.53 -39.50 -17.13
N ASP A 142 -20.09 -39.65 -18.37
CA ASP A 142 -19.50 -38.53 -19.11
C ASP A 142 -20.51 -37.40 -19.36
N SER A 143 -21.82 -37.69 -19.44
CA SER A 143 -22.87 -36.67 -19.53
C SER A 143 -22.99 -35.86 -18.23
N ASP A 144 -22.94 -36.53 -17.07
CA ASP A 144 -23.02 -35.84 -15.77
C ASP A 144 -21.78 -34.98 -15.55
N LEU A 145 -20.60 -35.52 -15.84
CA LEU A 145 -19.35 -34.75 -15.78
C LEU A 145 -19.37 -33.57 -16.74
N ARG A 146 -19.87 -33.75 -17.96
CA ARG A 146 -19.97 -32.66 -18.94
C ARG A 146 -20.86 -31.53 -18.42
N SER A 147 -22.00 -31.86 -17.80
CA SER A 147 -22.88 -30.84 -17.21
C SER A 147 -22.15 -29.99 -16.16
N VAL A 148 -21.38 -30.62 -15.25
CA VAL A 148 -20.64 -29.88 -14.21
C VAL A 148 -19.47 -29.08 -14.81
N VAL A 149 -18.76 -29.66 -15.79
CA VAL A 149 -17.68 -29.00 -16.52
C VAL A 149 -18.19 -27.75 -17.25
N ASP A 150 -19.33 -27.84 -17.93
CA ASP A 150 -19.94 -26.72 -18.64
C ASP A 150 -20.38 -25.61 -17.67
N LYS A 151 -20.96 -25.97 -16.51
CA LYS A 151 -21.29 -25.00 -15.45
C LYS A 151 -20.05 -24.23 -14.98
N ILE A 152 -18.93 -24.92 -14.73
CA ILE A 152 -17.68 -24.29 -14.31
C ILE A 152 -17.13 -23.37 -15.40
N MET A 153 -17.25 -23.74 -16.67
CA MET A 153 -16.82 -22.87 -17.78
C MET A 153 -17.65 -21.60 -17.89
N SER A 154 -18.98 -21.70 -17.74
CA SER A 154 -19.83 -20.51 -17.65
C SER A 154 -19.48 -19.66 -16.43
N HIS A 155 -19.06 -20.27 -15.32
CA HIS A 155 -18.59 -19.56 -14.14
C HIS A 155 -17.30 -18.77 -14.40
N TYR A 156 -16.37 -19.30 -15.21
CA TYR A 156 -15.18 -18.55 -15.65
C TYR A 156 -15.53 -17.34 -16.53
N ASP A 157 -16.50 -17.47 -17.44
CA ASP A 157 -17.00 -16.34 -18.24
C ASP A 157 -17.51 -15.21 -17.34
N GLU A 158 -18.28 -15.58 -16.32
CA GLU A 158 -18.85 -14.63 -15.36
C GLU A 158 -17.79 -13.84 -14.58
N ILE A 159 -16.73 -14.49 -14.07
CA ILE A 159 -15.68 -13.74 -13.34
C ILE A 159 -14.92 -12.79 -14.27
N PHE A 160 -14.68 -13.16 -15.52
CA PHE A 160 -14.02 -12.24 -16.47
C PHE A 160 -14.92 -11.06 -16.82
N ARG A 161 -16.24 -11.27 -16.91
CA ARG A 161 -17.23 -10.19 -17.06
C ARG A 161 -17.25 -9.26 -15.83
N LEU A 162 -17.27 -9.82 -14.62
CA LEU A 162 -17.21 -9.05 -13.37
C LEU A 162 -15.92 -8.23 -13.27
N LYS A 163 -14.77 -8.83 -13.60
CA LYS A 163 -13.48 -8.14 -13.67
C LYS A 163 -13.47 -7.02 -14.69
N GLY A 164 -14.06 -7.23 -15.87
CA GLY A 164 -14.20 -6.19 -16.89
C GLY A 164 -15.02 -4.99 -16.40
N ASN A 165 -16.11 -5.23 -15.66
CA ASN A 165 -16.89 -4.16 -15.04
C ASN A 165 -16.12 -3.45 -13.92
N ALA A 166 -15.40 -4.20 -13.08
CA ALA A 166 -14.57 -3.64 -12.02
C ALA A 166 -13.42 -2.78 -12.60
N ALA A 167 -12.80 -3.21 -13.69
CA ALA A 167 -11.72 -2.47 -14.34
C ALA A 167 -12.16 -1.10 -14.89
N LYS A 168 -13.44 -0.97 -15.31
CA LYS A 168 -14.01 0.32 -15.72
C LYS A 168 -14.18 1.29 -14.55
N ALA A 169 -14.41 0.76 -13.34
CA ALA A 169 -14.56 1.56 -12.13
C ALA A 169 -13.20 1.88 -11.49
N ASP A 170 -12.32 0.88 -11.41
CA ASP A 170 -10.96 0.97 -10.88
C ASP A 170 -10.05 -0.11 -11.49
N VAL A 171 -9.34 0.29 -12.56
CA VAL A 171 -8.40 -0.57 -13.27
C VAL A 171 -7.19 -0.96 -12.41
N PHE A 172 -6.79 -0.09 -11.48
CA PHE A 172 -5.61 -0.30 -10.64
C PHE A 172 -5.91 -1.33 -9.56
N HIS A 173 -7.11 -1.34 -8.98
CA HIS A 173 -7.55 -2.38 -8.04
C HIS A 173 -7.47 -3.78 -8.65
N VAL A 174 -7.96 -3.94 -9.89
CA VAL A 174 -7.94 -5.22 -10.61
C VAL A 174 -6.51 -5.62 -10.98
N LEU A 175 -5.73 -4.69 -11.57
CA LEU A 175 -4.37 -4.95 -12.05
C LEU A 175 -3.39 -5.26 -10.92
N SER A 176 -3.48 -4.54 -9.80
CA SER A 176 -2.63 -4.76 -8.62
C SER A 176 -2.95 -6.05 -7.86
N GLY A 177 -4.11 -6.67 -8.13
CA GLY A 177 -4.53 -7.91 -7.50
C GLY A 177 -4.97 -7.76 -6.04
N MET A 178 -5.41 -6.57 -5.61
CA MET A 178 -5.81 -6.32 -4.20
C MET A 178 -6.96 -7.20 -3.74
N TRP A 179 -7.77 -7.69 -4.67
CA TRP A 179 -8.85 -8.66 -4.48
C TRP A 179 -8.38 -10.12 -4.27
N LYS A 180 -7.07 -10.38 -4.32
CA LYS A 180 -6.45 -11.70 -4.10
C LYS A 180 -5.60 -11.75 -2.84
N THR A 181 -5.34 -12.96 -2.35
CA THR A 181 -4.41 -13.16 -1.22
C THR A 181 -2.97 -12.79 -1.62
N PRO A 182 -2.13 -12.29 -0.68
CA PRO A 182 -0.74 -11.92 -0.98
C PRO A 182 0.07 -12.97 -1.74
N ALA A 183 -0.05 -14.26 -1.39
CA ALA A 183 0.69 -15.32 -2.08
C ALA A 183 0.20 -15.52 -3.53
N GLU A 184 -1.11 -15.42 -3.78
CA GLU A 184 -1.65 -15.48 -5.15
C GLU A 184 -1.14 -14.32 -6.01
N ARG A 185 -1.01 -13.11 -5.43
CA ARG A 185 -0.59 -11.91 -6.14
C ARG A 185 0.79 -12.04 -6.78
N CYS A 186 1.68 -12.83 -6.17
CA CYS A 186 3.02 -13.11 -6.73
C CYS A 186 2.98 -13.81 -8.09
N PHE A 187 1.88 -14.47 -8.44
CA PHE A 187 1.72 -15.23 -9.68
C PHE A 187 0.74 -14.59 -10.67
N LEU A 188 0.30 -13.35 -10.40
CA LEU A 188 -0.56 -12.63 -11.32
C LEU A 188 0.25 -12.05 -12.49
N TRP A 189 -0.36 -12.14 -13.67
CA TRP A 189 0.05 -11.49 -14.90
C TRP A 189 -1.16 -10.77 -15.47
N LEU A 190 -1.12 -9.46 -15.70
CA LEU A 190 -2.26 -8.68 -16.21
C LEU A 190 -3.60 -9.03 -15.52
N GLY A 191 -3.60 -8.97 -14.18
CA GLY A 191 -4.79 -9.19 -13.36
C GLY A 191 -5.29 -10.64 -13.28
N GLY A 192 -4.53 -11.66 -13.68
CA GLY A 192 -4.95 -13.06 -13.57
C GLY A 192 -3.79 -14.06 -13.76
N PHE A 193 -4.08 -15.34 -13.93
CA PHE A 193 -3.04 -16.36 -14.19
C PHE A 193 -2.48 -16.24 -15.62
N ARG A 194 -1.28 -16.78 -15.88
CA ARG A 194 -0.77 -16.97 -17.25
C ARG A 194 -1.32 -18.28 -17.84
N PRO A 195 -2.08 -18.23 -18.96
CA PRO A 195 -2.60 -19.44 -19.60
C PRO A 195 -1.54 -20.50 -19.96
N SER A 196 -0.37 -20.07 -20.46
CA SER A 196 0.77 -20.93 -20.80
C SER A 196 1.26 -21.77 -19.61
N GLU A 197 1.39 -21.16 -18.44
CA GLU A 197 1.82 -21.82 -17.19
C GLU A 197 0.77 -22.81 -16.70
N VAL A 198 -0.52 -22.48 -16.85
CA VAL A 198 -1.60 -23.43 -16.56
C VAL A 198 -1.51 -24.65 -17.47
N LEU A 199 -1.33 -24.46 -18.77
CA LEU A 199 -1.20 -25.59 -19.71
C LEU A 199 0.04 -26.43 -19.41
N LYS A 200 1.16 -25.80 -19.09
CA LYS A 200 2.39 -26.47 -18.67
C LYS A 200 2.18 -27.35 -17.44
N LEU A 201 1.50 -26.81 -16.42
CA LEU A 201 1.12 -27.56 -15.22
C LEU A 201 0.29 -28.79 -15.61
N LEU A 202 -0.72 -28.61 -16.46
CA LEU A 202 -1.63 -29.68 -16.85
C LEU A 202 -0.94 -30.80 -17.64
N SER A 203 -0.02 -30.47 -18.55
CA SER A 203 0.77 -31.46 -19.30
C SER A 203 1.54 -32.42 -18.39
N THR A 204 1.90 -31.98 -17.18
CA THR A 204 2.63 -32.81 -16.19
C THR A 204 1.73 -33.59 -15.23
N GLN A 205 0.45 -33.21 -15.11
CA GLN A 205 -0.46 -33.75 -14.09
C GLN A 205 -1.60 -34.59 -14.69
N LEU A 206 -1.89 -34.42 -15.97
CA LEU A 206 -2.93 -35.15 -16.67
C LEU A 206 -2.31 -36.36 -17.38
N GLU A 207 -2.29 -37.50 -16.69
CA GLU A 207 -2.00 -38.79 -17.31
C GLU A 207 -3.20 -39.75 -17.19
N PRO A 208 -3.51 -40.55 -18.23
CA PRO A 208 -2.89 -40.59 -19.56
C PRO A 208 -3.47 -39.55 -20.56
N LEU A 209 -2.64 -39.05 -21.47
CA LEU A 209 -2.99 -38.24 -22.64
C LEU A 209 -2.48 -38.93 -23.92
N THR A 210 -3.21 -38.80 -25.03
CA THR A 210 -2.72 -39.30 -26.33
C THR A 210 -1.63 -38.39 -26.90
N GLU A 211 -0.80 -38.90 -27.81
CA GLU A 211 0.21 -38.08 -28.51
C GLU A 211 -0.41 -36.88 -29.23
N GLN A 212 -1.58 -37.07 -29.84
CA GLN A 212 -2.34 -35.99 -30.48
C GLN A 212 -2.77 -34.93 -29.47
N GLN A 213 -3.22 -35.34 -28.27
CA GLN A 213 -3.61 -34.41 -27.20
C GLN A 213 -2.39 -33.65 -26.65
N LEU A 214 -1.27 -34.33 -26.43
CA LEU A 214 -0.02 -33.70 -25.98
C LEU A 214 0.48 -32.68 -26.99
N SER A 215 0.46 -33.02 -28.29
CA SER A 215 0.80 -32.07 -29.36
C SER A 215 -0.18 -30.89 -29.39
N GLY A 216 -1.49 -31.14 -29.25
CA GLY A 216 -2.51 -30.10 -29.17
C GLY A 216 -2.30 -29.13 -28.01
N ILE A 217 -2.03 -29.64 -26.80
CA ILE A 217 -1.75 -28.82 -25.62
C ILE A 217 -0.45 -28.02 -25.80
N SER A 218 0.60 -28.63 -26.36
CA SER A 218 1.88 -27.96 -26.61
C SER A 218 1.73 -26.80 -27.61
N ASN A 219 0.96 -27.01 -28.69
CA ASN A 219 0.67 -25.96 -29.67
C ASN A 219 -0.16 -24.82 -29.04
N LEU A 220 -1.18 -25.18 -28.24
CA LEU A 220 -2.00 -24.19 -27.53
C LEU A 220 -1.17 -23.41 -26.51
N GLN A 221 -0.23 -24.06 -25.82
CA GLN A 221 0.70 -23.41 -24.89
C GLN A 221 1.59 -22.42 -25.62
N GLN A 222 2.21 -22.83 -26.73
CA GLN A 222 3.08 -21.97 -27.53
C GLN A 222 2.32 -20.74 -28.07
N SER A 223 1.12 -20.96 -28.63
CA SER A 223 0.27 -19.86 -29.13
C SER A 223 -0.18 -18.92 -28.01
N SER A 224 -0.55 -19.46 -26.84
CA SER A 224 -0.90 -18.65 -25.66
C SER A 224 0.30 -17.82 -25.19
N GLN A 225 1.50 -18.41 -25.14
CA GLN A 225 2.73 -17.71 -24.75
C GLN A 225 3.04 -16.55 -25.70
N GLN A 226 2.91 -16.74 -27.01
CA GLN A 226 3.14 -15.65 -27.98
C GLN A 226 2.17 -14.47 -27.76
N ALA A 227 0.89 -14.76 -27.49
CA ALA A 227 -0.09 -13.73 -27.18
C ALA A 227 0.19 -13.04 -25.83
N GLU A 228 0.63 -13.80 -24.83
CA GLU A 228 1.08 -13.26 -23.53
C GLU A 228 2.27 -12.31 -23.69
N ASP A 229 3.26 -12.68 -24.51
CA ASP A 229 4.45 -11.88 -24.75
C ASP A 229 4.11 -10.59 -25.49
N ALA A 230 3.25 -10.66 -26.52
CA ALA A 230 2.77 -9.49 -27.25
C ALA A 230 2.01 -8.50 -26.33
N LEU A 231 1.14 -9.01 -25.45
CA LEU A 231 0.42 -8.18 -24.48
C LEU A 231 1.36 -7.58 -23.43
N SER A 232 2.36 -8.33 -22.98
CA SER A 232 3.37 -7.86 -22.02
C SER A 232 4.21 -6.73 -22.62
N GLN A 233 4.71 -6.90 -23.85
CA GLN A 233 5.45 -5.88 -24.59
C GLN A 233 4.61 -4.62 -24.80
N GLY A 234 3.32 -4.77 -25.13
CA GLY A 234 2.40 -3.63 -25.25
C GLY A 234 2.22 -2.86 -23.93
N MET A 235 2.12 -3.57 -22.80
CA MET A 235 2.05 -2.95 -21.47
C MET A 235 3.35 -2.23 -21.11
N GLU A 236 4.51 -2.83 -21.40
CA GLU A 236 5.82 -2.20 -21.18
C GLU A 236 5.97 -0.93 -22.02
N ALA A 237 5.59 -0.96 -23.31
CA ALA A 237 5.59 0.21 -24.17
C ALA A 237 4.66 1.33 -23.65
N LEU A 238 3.49 0.96 -23.12
CA LEU A 238 2.58 1.91 -22.49
C LEU A 238 3.21 2.57 -21.26
N GLN A 239 3.82 1.77 -20.38
CA GLN A 239 4.49 2.25 -19.17
C GLN A 239 5.65 3.18 -19.49
N GLN A 240 6.47 2.82 -20.49
CA GLN A 240 7.56 3.66 -20.98
C GLN A 240 7.03 4.99 -21.54
N SER A 241 6.00 4.93 -22.37
CA SER A 241 5.37 6.12 -22.94
C SER A 241 4.74 7.02 -21.87
N LEU A 242 4.18 6.44 -20.81
CA LEU A 242 3.67 7.17 -19.64
C LEU A 242 4.82 7.86 -18.90
N ALA A 243 5.91 7.14 -18.62
CA ALA A 243 7.08 7.69 -17.95
C ALA A 243 7.68 8.88 -18.71
N GLU A 244 7.82 8.78 -20.03
CA GLU A 244 8.29 9.87 -20.89
C GLU A 244 7.39 11.11 -20.82
N THR A 245 6.07 10.91 -20.76
CA THR A 245 5.10 12.02 -20.65
C THR A 245 5.22 12.76 -19.33
N LEU A 246 5.46 12.02 -18.24
CA LEU A 246 5.63 12.58 -16.91
C LEU A 246 7.00 13.27 -16.76
N ALA A 247 8.06 12.65 -17.30
CA ALA A 247 9.43 13.16 -17.26
C ALA A 247 9.60 14.46 -18.06
N GLY A 248 8.85 14.64 -19.15
CA GLY A 248 8.85 15.88 -19.94
C GLY A 248 8.45 17.14 -19.14
N SER A 249 7.87 17.00 -17.94
CA SER A 249 7.56 18.12 -17.04
C SER A 249 8.78 18.62 -16.26
N LEU A 250 9.76 17.74 -15.99
CA LEU A 250 10.92 18.03 -15.14
C LEU A 250 11.96 18.91 -15.85
N SER A 251 12.01 18.86 -17.18
CA SER A 251 12.98 19.60 -18.00
C SER A 251 12.62 21.08 -18.24
N SER A 252 11.43 21.53 -17.82
CA SER A 252 10.94 22.91 -18.01
C SER A 252 11.32 23.88 -16.87
N SER A 253 12.36 23.57 -16.08
CA SER A 253 12.72 24.26 -14.82
C SER A 253 13.25 25.71 -14.93
N GLY A 254 12.97 26.44 -16.02
CA GLY A 254 13.54 27.78 -16.27
C GLY A 254 12.60 28.97 -16.12
N SER A 255 11.29 28.77 -16.06
CA SER A 255 10.31 29.86 -15.92
C SER A 255 9.05 29.25 -15.36
N THR A 256 8.41 29.94 -14.41
CA THR A 256 7.10 29.60 -13.81
C THR A 256 6.26 28.74 -14.74
N GLY A 257 6.35 27.42 -14.53
CA GLY A 257 5.85 26.42 -15.46
C GLY A 257 4.37 26.66 -15.69
N ASN A 258 4.03 27.02 -16.93
CA ASN A 258 2.69 27.38 -17.33
C ASN A 258 1.76 26.24 -16.89
N VAL A 259 0.84 26.47 -15.95
CA VAL A 259 -0.06 25.44 -15.39
C VAL A 259 -0.76 24.65 -16.52
N ALA A 260 -1.01 25.32 -17.65
CA ALA A 260 -1.50 24.73 -18.89
C ALA A 260 -0.64 23.58 -19.44
N ASN A 261 0.70 23.68 -19.41
CA ASN A 261 1.61 22.63 -19.88
C ASN A 261 1.55 21.39 -18.98
N TYR A 262 1.58 21.60 -17.66
CA TYR A 262 1.43 20.50 -16.69
C TYR A 262 0.07 19.81 -16.83
N MET A 263 -1.01 20.60 -16.92
CA MET A 263 -2.36 20.08 -17.14
C MET A 263 -2.47 19.28 -18.44
N GLY A 264 -1.88 19.78 -19.54
CA GLY A 264 -1.84 19.05 -20.82
C GLY A 264 -1.10 17.72 -20.71
N GLN A 265 0.04 17.69 -20.02
CA GLN A 265 0.80 16.45 -19.77
C GLN A 265 0.02 15.46 -18.89
N MET A 266 -0.62 15.93 -17.81
CA MET A 266 -1.46 15.08 -16.97
C MET A 266 -2.68 14.54 -17.75
N ALA A 267 -3.29 15.34 -18.62
CA ALA A 267 -4.38 14.88 -19.48
C ALA A 267 -3.91 13.78 -20.46
N MET A 268 -2.72 13.93 -21.06
CA MET A 268 -2.12 12.88 -21.90
C MET A 268 -1.82 11.61 -21.09
N ALA A 269 -1.25 11.75 -19.89
CA ALA A 269 -0.97 10.63 -18.99
C ALA A 269 -2.27 9.89 -18.59
N MET A 270 -3.33 10.63 -18.26
CA MET A 270 -4.65 10.07 -17.98
C MET A 270 -5.24 9.31 -19.18
N GLY A 271 -5.10 9.87 -20.39
CA GLY A 271 -5.50 9.18 -21.62
C GLY A 271 -4.76 7.85 -21.83
N LYS A 272 -3.45 7.81 -21.52
CA LYS A 272 -2.65 6.57 -21.56
C LYS A 272 -3.10 5.57 -20.50
N LEU A 273 -3.34 6.00 -19.27
CA LEU A 273 -3.88 5.13 -18.21
C LEU A 273 -5.23 4.51 -18.58
N GLY A 274 -6.06 5.23 -19.35
CA GLY A 274 -7.32 4.69 -19.90
C GLY A 274 -7.16 3.46 -20.79
N THR A 275 -5.96 3.20 -21.34
CA THR A 275 -5.70 2.01 -22.16
C THR A 275 -5.48 0.74 -21.33
N LEU A 276 -5.22 0.86 -20.02
CA LEU A 276 -4.99 -0.29 -19.12
C LEU A 276 -6.17 -1.27 -19.08
N GLU A 277 -7.40 -0.75 -19.14
CA GLU A 277 -8.63 -1.58 -19.19
C GLU A 277 -8.58 -2.53 -20.39
N ASN A 278 -8.12 -2.05 -21.54
CA ASN A 278 -8.06 -2.84 -22.75
C ASN A 278 -7.03 -3.97 -22.67
N PHE A 279 -5.91 -3.77 -21.96
CA PHE A 279 -4.94 -4.84 -21.70
C PHE A 279 -5.52 -5.92 -20.78
N LEU A 280 -6.20 -5.55 -19.70
CA LEU A 280 -6.87 -6.49 -18.82
C LEU A 280 -7.92 -7.32 -19.57
N ARG A 281 -8.77 -6.65 -20.37
CA ARG A 281 -9.79 -7.31 -21.17
C ARG A 281 -9.19 -8.30 -22.17
N GLN A 282 -8.13 -7.92 -22.88
CA GLN A 282 -7.45 -8.82 -23.81
C GLN A 282 -6.83 -10.03 -23.10
N ALA A 283 -6.21 -9.82 -21.94
CA ALA A 283 -5.64 -10.90 -21.15
C ALA A 283 -6.71 -11.87 -20.62
N ASP A 284 -7.86 -11.36 -20.18
CA ASP A 284 -8.98 -12.20 -19.73
C ASP A 284 -9.65 -12.95 -20.90
N ASN A 285 -9.77 -12.32 -22.07
CA ASN A 285 -10.21 -13.01 -23.28
C ASN A 285 -9.27 -14.15 -23.66
N LEU A 286 -7.95 -13.92 -23.60
CA LEU A 286 -6.95 -14.96 -23.86
C LEU A 286 -7.12 -16.14 -22.89
N ARG A 287 -7.30 -15.88 -21.59
CA ARG A 287 -7.56 -16.93 -20.59
C ARG A 287 -8.79 -17.75 -20.92
N LEU A 288 -9.90 -17.09 -21.21
CA LEU A 288 -11.15 -17.77 -21.52
C LEU A 288 -11.02 -18.62 -22.79
N GLN A 289 -10.42 -18.07 -23.85
CA GLN A 289 -10.18 -18.78 -25.10
C GLN A 289 -9.26 -19.98 -24.89
N THR A 290 -8.19 -19.85 -24.12
CA THR A 290 -7.29 -20.96 -23.82
C THR A 290 -8.00 -22.08 -23.06
N LEU A 291 -8.82 -21.76 -22.05
CA LEU A 291 -9.60 -22.78 -21.32
C LEU A 291 -10.61 -23.49 -22.24
N GLN A 292 -11.25 -22.75 -23.15
CA GLN A 292 -12.17 -23.32 -24.14
C GLN A 292 -11.46 -24.22 -25.16
N GLN A 293 -10.30 -23.81 -25.69
CA GLN A 293 -9.53 -24.65 -26.61
C GLN A 293 -8.98 -25.90 -25.91
N MET A 294 -8.54 -25.78 -24.66
CA MET A 294 -8.12 -26.91 -23.85
C MET A 294 -9.23 -27.96 -23.74
N GLN A 295 -10.47 -27.56 -23.47
CA GLN A 295 -11.59 -28.50 -23.44
C GLN A 295 -11.89 -29.17 -24.78
N ARG A 296 -11.60 -28.52 -25.91
CA ARG A 296 -11.77 -29.12 -27.24
C ARG A 296 -10.72 -30.19 -27.52
N ILE A 297 -9.53 -30.07 -26.94
CA ILE A 297 -8.43 -31.05 -27.06
C ILE A 297 -8.68 -32.26 -26.14
N LEU A 298 -9.18 -32.01 -24.94
CA LEU A 298 -9.37 -33.02 -23.90
C LEU A 298 -10.71 -33.76 -24.04
N THR A 299 -10.73 -35.02 -23.59
CA THR A 299 -12.02 -35.69 -23.30
C THR A 299 -12.69 -35.03 -22.09
N THR A 300 -13.99 -35.24 -21.90
CA THR A 300 -14.71 -34.65 -20.75
C THR A 300 -14.12 -35.06 -19.41
N ARG A 301 -13.67 -36.31 -19.27
CA ARG A 301 -13.04 -36.78 -18.03
C ARG A 301 -11.67 -36.12 -17.80
N GLN A 302 -10.89 -35.95 -18.85
CA GLN A 302 -9.62 -35.22 -18.76
C GLN A 302 -9.86 -33.73 -18.46
N ALA A 303 -10.85 -33.09 -19.08
CA ALA A 303 -11.24 -31.71 -18.79
C ALA A 303 -11.70 -31.53 -17.34
N ALA A 304 -12.50 -32.46 -16.81
CA ALA A 304 -12.88 -32.49 -15.41
C ALA A 304 -11.65 -32.54 -14.49
N ARG A 305 -10.71 -33.47 -14.75
CA ARG A 305 -9.45 -33.55 -13.98
C ARG A 305 -8.60 -32.30 -14.14
N ALA A 306 -8.57 -31.68 -15.33
CA ALA A 306 -7.84 -30.44 -15.58
C ALA A 306 -8.34 -29.28 -14.70
N LEU A 307 -9.67 -29.10 -14.65
CA LEU A 307 -10.30 -28.08 -13.82
C LEU A 307 -10.02 -28.30 -12.32
N LEU A 308 -10.00 -29.56 -11.87
CA LEU A 308 -9.60 -29.90 -10.50
C LEU A 308 -8.15 -29.49 -10.22
N VAL A 309 -7.20 -29.81 -11.12
CA VAL A 309 -5.79 -29.43 -10.98
C VAL A 309 -5.61 -27.90 -10.91
N ILE A 310 -6.31 -27.15 -11.78
CA ILE A 310 -6.27 -25.67 -11.78
C ILE A 310 -6.79 -25.11 -10.46
N SER A 311 -7.90 -25.65 -9.96
CA SER A 311 -8.51 -25.19 -8.71
C SER A 311 -7.65 -25.55 -7.49
N ASP A 312 -7.06 -26.75 -7.48
CA ASP A 312 -6.16 -27.20 -6.42
C ASP A 312 -4.89 -26.36 -6.34
N TYR A 313 -4.31 -26.00 -7.49
CA TYR A 313 -3.19 -25.08 -7.56
C TYR A 313 -3.53 -23.72 -6.92
N SER A 314 -4.66 -23.13 -7.31
CA SER A 314 -5.13 -21.84 -6.76
C SER A 314 -5.44 -21.93 -5.26
N SER A 315 -6.03 -23.04 -4.82
CA SER A 315 -6.35 -23.29 -3.41
C SER A 315 -5.09 -23.44 -2.56
N ARG A 316 -4.04 -24.08 -3.09
CA ARG A 316 -2.73 -24.20 -2.42
C ARG A 316 -2.06 -22.85 -2.23
N LEU A 317 -2.14 -21.93 -3.21
CA LEU A 317 -1.64 -20.56 -3.05
C LEU A 317 -2.37 -19.81 -1.94
N ARG A 318 -3.71 -19.93 -1.87
CA ARG A 318 -4.51 -19.34 -0.78
C ARG A 318 -4.16 -19.93 0.59
N ALA A 319 -3.99 -21.25 0.67
CA ALA A 319 -3.57 -21.92 1.90
C ALA A 319 -2.18 -21.46 2.33
N LEU A 320 -1.23 -21.35 1.40
CA LEU A 320 0.11 -20.82 1.66
C LEU A 320 0.06 -19.40 2.23
N SER A 321 -0.76 -18.53 1.66
CA SER A 321 -0.95 -17.17 2.20
C SER A 321 -1.47 -17.19 3.64
N SER A 322 -2.41 -18.09 3.94
CA SER A 322 -3.00 -18.22 5.28
C SER A 322 -1.96 -18.72 6.29
N LEU A 323 -1.18 -19.74 5.93
CA LEU A 323 -0.09 -20.26 6.75
C LEU A 323 0.99 -19.20 6.99
N TRP A 324 1.34 -18.42 5.96
CA TRP A 324 2.30 -17.33 6.08
C TRP A 324 1.83 -16.27 7.08
N LEU A 325 0.55 -15.90 7.06
CA LEU A 325 -0.02 -14.91 8.00
C LEU A 325 -0.12 -15.45 9.43
N ALA A 326 -0.33 -16.75 9.60
CA ALA A 326 -0.46 -17.41 10.91
C ALA A 326 0.89 -17.72 11.59
N ARG A 327 2.03 -17.50 10.92
CA ARG A 327 3.35 -17.80 11.49
C ARG A 327 3.63 -16.94 12.75
N PRO A 328 4.35 -17.47 13.75
CA PRO A 328 4.80 -16.67 14.88
C PRO A 328 5.60 -15.45 14.41
N LYS A 329 5.30 -14.28 14.97
CA LYS A 329 6.12 -13.09 14.76
C LYS A 329 7.12 -13.03 15.90
N GLU A 330 8.40 -13.04 15.55
CA GLU A 330 9.49 -12.68 16.47
C GLU A 330 9.42 -11.20 16.83
#